data_AF-A0A962ZP09-F1
#
_entry.id   AF-A0A962ZP09-F1
#
_cell.length_a   1.000
_cell.length_b   1.000
_cell.length_c   1.000
_cell.angle_alpha   90.00
_cell.angle_beta   90.00
_cell.angle_gamma   90.00
#
_symmetry.space_group_name_H-M   'P 1'
#
loop_
_entity.id
_entity.type
_entity.pdbx_description
1 polymer ?
#
loop_
_entity_poly.entity_id
_entity_poly.type
_entity_poly.pdbx_seq_one_letter_code
_entity_poly.pdbx_strand_id
1 'polypeptide(L)'
;MTQPFPDNVFLQGPMGPSGVECDAPDLVVEGELPADLRGVYLRNGPDPLHPPREGDTYHWFHGDGMLQRFEFANGRVAWRNRWVRTEKYELERAAGRSLFGVLGNPLKADPAVADRHYNTANTHIVWHGNRLLALMEGTIAVQVDPGSLATIGNFDFDGQIDGPITAHPKFDHATGEMVFFGNQAAGPFSEYVRLNIADRSGRLIKNEMIQAPFPSFMHDFFVTEKHVVFPVYPLVFNLERAMGGGLPMAWEPDRGAHLGVMPRDGTAADIRWFDMEARWSFHMVNAWEEGDAL
;
A
#
# COMPACT_ATOMS: atom_id res chain seq x y z
N MET A 1 -5.14 30.56 1.04
CA MET A 1 -3.86 30.76 1.74
C MET A 1 -3.54 29.48 2.47
N THR A 2 -2.34 28.95 2.33
CA THR A 2 -1.91 27.73 3.04
C THR A 2 -1.91 27.99 4.55
N GLN A 3 -2.52 27.08 5.31
CA GLN A 3 -2.51 27.14 6.77
C GLN A 3 -1.26 26.45 7.33
N PRO A 4 -0.74 26.87 8.49
CA PRO A 4 0.28 26.11 9.19
C PRO A 4 -0.20 24.68 9.50
N PHE A 5 0.72 23.72 9.51
CA PHE A 5 0.41 22.39 10.02
C PHE A 5 0.08 22.45 11.52
N PRO A 6 -0.92 21.68 11.98
CA PRO A 6 -1.31 21.66 13.39
C PRO A 6 -0.22 21.07 14.29
N ASP A 7 -0.36 21.31 15.59
CA ASP A 7 0.44 20.65 16.61
C ASP A 7 0.07 19.15 16.68
N ASN A 8 0.82 18.32 15.96
CA ASN A 8 0.61 16.88 15.84
C ASN A 8 1.95 16.18 15.73
N VAL A 9 2.13 15.09 16.49
CA VAL A 9 3.39 14.32 16.55
C VAL A 9 3.84 13.78 15.18
N PHE A 10 2.90 13.50 14.28
CA PHE A 10 3.17 13.00 12.92
C PHE A 10 3.44 14.11 11.89
N LEU A 11 3.53 15.38 12.33
CA LEU A 11 3.78 16.55 11.47
C LEU A 11 4.94 17.40 11.99
N GLN A 12 5.74 16.87 12.91
CA GLN A 12 6.78 17.61 13.61
C GLN A 12 8.13 16.87 13.64
N GLY A 13 9.20 17.64 13.79
CA GLY A 13 10.55 17.12 13.93
C GLY A 13 10.92 16.19 12.77
N PRO A 14 11.43 14.97 13.03
CA PRO A 14 11.76 13.99 11.99
C PRO A 14 10.56 13.51 11.15
N MET A 15 9.34 13.71 11.64
CA MET A 15 8.09 13.36 10.95
C MET A 15 7.47 14.57 10.23
N GLY A 16 8.15 15.71 10.23
CA GLY A 16 7.69 16.92 9.55
C GLY A 16 7.57 16.71 8.03
N PRO A 17 6.58 17.34 7.37
CA PRO A 17 6.49 17.32 5.91
C PRO A 17 7.76 17.88 5.27
N SER A 18 8.24 17.25 4.19
CA SER A 18 9.37 17.80 3.42
C SER A 18 8.88 18.96 2.57
N GLY A 19 7.72 18.83 1.93
CA GLY A 19 7.03 19.93 1.25
C GLY A 19 7.75 20.50 0.02
N VAL A 20 8.82 19.86 -0.44
CA VAL A 20 9.62 20.23 -1.62
C VAL A 20 9.93 19.05 -2.54
N GLU A 21 9.84 19.25 -3.86
CA GLU A 21 10.42 18.38 -4.90
C GLU A 21 11.81 18.90 -5.27
N CYS A 22 12.80 18.01 -5.39
CA CYS A 22 14.19 18.38 -5.56
C CYS A 22 14.96 17.36 -6.43
N ASP A 23 16.07 17.84 -6.96
CA ASP A 23 17.05 17.12 -7.76
C ASP A 23 18.44 17.41 -7.21
N ALA A 24 19.18 16.37 -6.82
CA ALA A 24 20.57 16.46 -6.40
C ALA A 24 21.39 15.47 -7.25
N PRO A 25 22.00 15.91 -8.37
CA PRO A 25 22.67 15.02 -9.31
C PRO A 25 23.95 14.38 -8.75
N ASP A 26 24.58 15.00 -7.76
CA ASP A 26 25.80 14.49 -7.11
C ASP A 26 25.71 14.76 -5.61
N LEU A 27 25.41 13.74 -4.81
CA LEU A 27 25.47 13.84 -3.35
C LEU A 27 26.92 13.78 -2.85
N VAL A 28 27.17 14.46 -1.73
CA VAL A 28 28.43 14.31 -0.99
C VAL A 28 28.48 12.91 -0.38
N VAL A 29 29.57 12.19 -0.63
CA VAL A 29 29.82 10.85 -0.08
C VAL A 29 30.97 10.94 0.92
N GLU A 30 30.73 10.47 2.14
CA GLU A 30 31.78 10.22 3.14
C GLU A 30 32.13 8.72 3.10
N GLY A 31 33.40 8.40 2.83
CA GLY A 31 33.84 7.02 2.56
C GLY A 31 33.88 6.70 1.07
N GLU A 32 33.73 5.42 0.71
CA GLU A 32 33.79 4.94 -0.68
C GLU A 32 32.55 4.11 -1.01
N LEU A 33 31.91 4.40 -2.15
CA LEU A 33 30.84 3.56 -2.70
C LEU A 33 31.44 2.32 -3.39
N PRO A 34 30.81 1.13 -3.28
CA PRO A 34 31.27 -0.04 -4.01
C PRO A 34 31.29 0.22 -5.53
N ALA A 35 32.41 -0.07 -6.18
CA ALA A 35 32.62 0.25 -7.60
C ALA A 35 31.68 -0.53 -8.54
N ASP A 36 31.18 -1.68 -8.08
CA ASP A 36 30.24 -2.55 -8.78
C ASP A 36 28.77 -2.22 -8.47
N LEU A 37 28.49 -1.31 -7.53
CA LEU A 37 27.13 -0.87 -7.24
C LEU A 37 26.61 0.01 -8.37
N ARG A 38 25.70 -0.55 -9.16
CA ARG A 38 24.98 0.17 -10.22
C ARG A 38 23.50 -0.17 -10.17
N GLY A 39 22.65 0.84 -10.02
CA GLY A 39 21.22 0.63 -9.98
C GLY A 39 20.49 1.77 -9.31
N VAL A 40 19.21 1.52 -9.03
CA VAL A 40 18.32 2.50 -8.42
C VAL A 40 17.72 1.89 -7.16
N TYR A 41 17.86 2.60 -6.05
CA TYR A 41 17.09 2.36 -4.84
C TYR A 41 15.91 3.33 -4.79
N LEU A 42 14.70 2.80 -4.66
CA LEU A 42 13.48 3.57 -4.52
C LEU A 42 12.88 3.30 -3.14
N ARG A 43 12.42 4.38 -2.50
CA ARG A 43 11.53 4.28 -1.34
C ARG A 43 10.32 5.18 -1.55
N ASN A 44 9.22 4.81 -0.93
CA ASN A 44 8.00 5.59 -0.87
C ASN A 44 7.68 5.92 0.59
N GLY A 45 6.92 6.97 0.82
CA GLY A 45 6.47 7.33 2.15
C GLY A 45 5.51 8.51 2.12
N PRO A 46 4.79 8.74 3.23
CA PRO A 46 3.84 9.83 3.33
C PRO A 46 4.54 11.19 3.45
N ASP A 47 4.13 12.16 2.65
CA ASP A 47 4.47 13.58 2.75
C ASP A 47 3.24 14.43 2.38
N PRO A 48 2.47 14.92 3.38
CA PRO A 48 1.21 15.61 3.12
C PRO A 48 1.43 16.94 2.42
N LEU A 49 0.69 17.18 1.33
CA LEU A 49 0.72 18.48 0.64
C LEU A 49 0.08 19.60 1.48
N HIS A 50 -0.95 19.25 2.25
CA HIS A 50 -1.78 20.19 3.02
C HIS A 50 -2.06 19.68 4.44
N PRO A 51 -2.29 20.58 5.40
CA PRO A 51 -2.77 20.20 6.72
C PRO A 51 -4.13 19.50 6.64
N PRO A 52 -4.47 18.63 7.61
CA PRO A 52 -5.79 17.99 7.65
C PRO A 52 -6.90 19.04 7.71
N ARG A 53 -8.12 18.63 7.34
CA ARG A 53 -9.31 19.49 7.45
C ARG A 53 -9.57 19.87 8.91
N GLU A 54 -10.24 21.00 9.11
CA GLU A 54 -10.59 21.50 10.45
C GLU A 54 -11.40 20.44 11.23
N GLY A 55 -11.01 20.20 12.48
CA GLY A 55 -11.65 19.21 13.33
C GLY A 55 -11.38 17.75 12.93
N ASP A 56 -10.40 17.50 12.06
CA ASP A 56 -9.84 16.18 11.78
C ASP A 56 -8.43 16.06 12.40
N THR A 57 -8.05 14.84 12.80
CA THR A 57 -6.77 14.58 13.47
C THR A 57 -5.84 13.85 12.54
N TYR A 58 -4.73 14.48 12.15
CA TYR A 58 -3.79 13.89 11.20
C TYR A 58 -3.18 12.58 11.72
N HIS A 59 -2.98 11.64 10.78
CA HIS A 59 -2.29 10.37 10.98
C HIS A 59 -1.24 10.21 9.88
N TRP A 60 -0.05 9.69 10.20
CA TRP A 60 1.06 9.54 9.26
C TRP A 60 0.70 8.80 7.95
N PHE A 61 -0.17 7.79 7.97
CA PHE A 61 -0.60 7.08 6.74
C PHE A 61 -1.48 7.93 5.79
N HIS A 62 -1.89 9.14 6.20
CA HIS A 62 -2.69 10.03 5.36
C HIS A 62 -1.86 10.88 4.38
N GLY A 63 -0.55 11.04 4.62
CA GLY A 63 0.29 11.85 3.74
C GLY A 63 0.31 11.34 2.30
N ASP A 64 0.40 12.25 1.33
CA ASP A 64 0.50 11.91 -0.08
C ASP A 64 1.82 11.15 -0.34
N GLY A 65 1.81 10.22 -1.30
CA GLY A 65 2.98 9.40 -1.60
C GLY A 65 4.11 10.25 -2.17
N MET A 66 5.26 10.22 -1.50
CA MET A 66 6.50 10.80 -1.97
C MET A 66 7.47 9.68 -2.34
N LEU A 67 7.80 9.60 -3.63
CA LEU A 67 8.88 8.77 -4.11
C LEU A 67 10.21 9.44 -3.89
N GLN A 68 11.19 8.64 -3.50
CA GLN A 68 12.57 9.03 -3.25
C GLN A 68 13.46 8.05 -4.01
N ARG A 69 14.24 8.56 -4.95
CA ARG A 69 15.07 7.79 -5.88
C ARG A 69 16.53 8.10 -5.64
N PHE A 70 17.31 7.07 -5.36
CA PHE A 70 18.77 7.11 -5.28
C PHE A 70 19.35 6.30 -6.43
N GLU A 71 20.08 6.94 -7.32
CA GLU A 71 20.71 6.28 -8.47
C GLU A 71 22.21 6.20 -8.27
N PHE A 72 22.72 4.98 -8.26
CA PHE A 72 24.12 4.66 -8.09
C PHE A 72 24.73 4.31 -9.45
N ALA A 73 25.82 4.99 -9.81
CA ALA A 73 26.61 4.66 -10.99
C ALA A 73 28.02 5.25 -10.87
N ASN A 74 29.05 4.48 -11.25
CA ASN A 74 30.44 4.95 -11.37
C ASN A 74 30.97 5.64 -10.09
N GLY A 75 30.69 5.07 -8.91
CA GLY A 75 31.11 5.62 -7.62
C GLY A 75 30.39 6.92 -7.21
N ARG A 76 29.25 7.23 -7.83
CA ARG A 76 28.41 8.40 -7.53
C ARG A 76 27.01 7.97 -7.15
N VAL A 77 26.33 8.85 -6.41
CA VAL A 77 24.90 8.72 -6.13
C VAL A 77 24.17 10.03 -6.40
N ALA A 78 23.13 9.95 -7.22
CA ALA A 78 22.18 11.03 -7.49
C ALA A 78 20.89 10.78 -6.68
N TRP A 79 20.25 11.85 -6.24
CA TRP A 79 18.96 11.79 -5.55
C TRP A 79 17.90 12.67 -6.21
N ARG A 80 16.66 12.19 -6.19
CA ARG A 80 15.47 12.93 -6.62
C ARG A 80 14.27 12.48 -5.81
N ASN A 81 13.34 13.39 -5.53
CA ASN A 81 12.02 13.04 -5.03
C ASN A 81 10.89 13.65 -5.86
N ARG A 82 9.74 12.97 -5.92
CA ARG A 82 8.51 13.44 -6.58
C ARG A 82 7.28 12.92 -5.84
N TRP A 83 6.22 13.71 -5.82
CA TRP A 83 4.91 13.25 -5.36
C TRP A 83 4.31 12.32 -6.40
N VAL A 84 3.63 11.27 -5.93
CA VAL A 84 2.71 10.49 -6.75
C VAL A 84 1.44 11.31 -6.91
N ARG A 85 1.18 11.78 -8.12
CA ARG A 85 0.08 12.69 -8.48
C ARG A 85 -1.22 11.92 -8.67
N THR A 86 -1.72 11.38 -7.58
CA THR A 86 -3.02 10.71 -7.51
C THR A 86 -4.16 11.70 -7.77
N GLU A 87 -5.38 11.19 -8.03
CA GLU A 87 -6.58 12.04 -8.12
C GLU A 87 -6.75 12.88 -6.85
N LYS A 88 -6.54 12.28 -5.67
CA LYS A 88 -6.51 13.00 -4.38
C LYS A 88 -5.54 14.18 -4.43
N TYR A 89 -4.28 13.92 -4.77
CA TYR A 89 -3.24 14.94 -4.78
C TYR A 89 -3.59 16.11 -5.70
N GLU A 90 -4.00 15.84 -6.95
CA GLU A 90 -4.28 16.90 -7.91
C GLU A 90 -5.54 17.71 -7.56
N LEU A 91 -6.58 17.06 -7.00
CA LEU A 91 -7.78 17.75 -6.52
C LEU A 91 -7.47 18.68 -5.34
N GLU A 92 -6.72 18.20 -4.36
CA GLU A 92 -6.34 18.99 -3.18
C GLU A 92 -5.38 20.13 -3.54
N ARG A 93 -4.42 19.86 -4.44
CA ARG A 93 -3.52 20.88 -4.99
C ARG A 93 -4.28 21.98 -5.72
N ALA A 94 -5.26 21.63 -6.54
CA ALA A 94 -6.10 22.60 -7.25
C ALA A 94 -6.95 23.44 -6.28
N ALA A 95 -7.45 22.83 -5.20
CA ALA A 95 -8.20 23.53 -4.16
C ALA A 95 -7.32 24.35 -3.21
N GLY A 96 -6.02 24.06 -3.12
CA GLY A 96 -5.07 24.66 -2.19
C GLY A 96 -5.33 24.31 -0.72
N ARG A 97 -5.98 23.17 -0.47
CA ARG A 97 -6.36 22.65 0.86
C ARG A 97 -6.74 21.17 0.77
N SER A 98 -6.73 20.47 1.90
CA SER A 98 -7.25 19.10 1.95
C SER A 98 -8.77 19.04 1.70
N LEU A 99 -9.16 18.05 0.91
CA LEU A 99 -10.55 17.74 0.53
C LEU A 99 -10.96 16.39 1.11
N PHE A 100 -10.05 15.43 1.19
CA PHE A 100 -10.34 14.11 1.72
C PHE A 100 -10.22 14.11 3.25
N GLY A 101 -11.01 13.26 3.91
CA GLY A 101 -10.84 13.01 5.34
C GLY A 101 -9.58 12.19 5.61
N VAL A 102 -9.05 12.30 6.83
CA VAL A 102 -7.90 11.50 7.28
C VAL A 102 -8.23 10.01 7.15
N LEU A 103 -7.28 9.23 6.58
CA LEU A 103 -7.45 7.81 6.26
C LEU A 103 -8.68 7.50 5.38
N GLY A 104 -9.11 8.46 4.57
CA GLY A 104 -10.26 8.29 3.67
C GLY A 104 -11.61 8.37 4.37
N ASN A 105 -11.68 8.93 5.60
CA ASN A 105 -12.94 9.04 6.34
C ASN A 105 -13.97 9.90 5.57
N PRO A 106 -15.07 9.32 5.05
CA PRO A 106 -16.02 10.03 4.23
C PRO A 106 -16.83 11.07 5.03
N LEU A 107 -16.99 10.88 6.34
CA LEU A 107 -17.72 11.82 7.21
C LEU A 107 -16.96 13.13 7.43
N LYS A 108 -15.66 13.14 7.16
CA LYS A 108 -14.77 14.31 7.27
C LYS A 108 -14.37 14.87 5.92
N ALA A 109 -14.73 14.21 4.82
CA ALA A 109 -14.44 14.64 3.47
C ALA A 109 -15.28 15.85 3.04
N ASP A 110 -14.76 16.63 2.09
CA ASP A 110 -15.49 17.68 1.39
C ASP A 110 -16.57 17.05 0.49
N PRO A 111 -17.80 17.60 0.44
CA PRO A 111 -18.82 17.12 -0.49
C PRO A 111 -18.36 17.10 -1.96
N ALA A 112 -17.39 17.95 -2.34
CA ALA A 112 -16.82 17.98 -3.68
C ALA A 112 -16.03 16.71 -4.07
N VAL A 113 -15.66 15.86 -3.10
CA VAL A 113 -14.92 14.60 -3.34
C VAL A 113 -15.69 13.36 -2.89
N ALA A 114 -17.00 13.48 -2.65
CA ALA A 114 -17.83 12.39 -2.14
C ALA A 114 -17.89 11.17 -3.09
N ASP A 115 -17.70 11.38 -4.39
CA ASP A 115 -17.68 10.36 -5.44
C ASP A 115 -16.26 10.02 -5.92
N ARG A 116 -15.22 10.51 -5.23
CA ARG A 116 -13.82 10.40 -5.67
C ARG A 116 -13.05 9.36 -4.88
N HIS A 117 -12.03 8.80 -5.52
CA HIS A 117 -11.25 7.72 -4.91
C HIS A 117 -10.16 8.30 -3.99
N TYR A 118 -10.21 7.90 -2.72
CA TYR A 118 -9.10 8.14 -1.80
C TYR A 118 -7.91 7.26 -2.19
N ASN A 119 -6.86 7.87 -2.73
CA ASN A 119 -5.59 7.20 -3.00
C ASN A 119 -4.41 8.11 -2.68
N THR A 120 -3.57 7.73 -1.72
CA THR A 120 -2.31 8.43 -1.41
C THR A 120 -1.11 7.80 -2.10
N ALA A 121 -1.20 6.53 -2.52
CA ALA A 121 -0.10 5.77 -3.14
C ALA A 121 1.24 5.90 -2.39
N ASN A 122 1.21 5.81 -1.05
CA ASN A 122 2.32 6.20 -0.17
C ASN A 122 3.04 5.04 0.53
N THR A 123 2.54 3.80 0.40
CA THR A 123 2.94 2.69 1.29
C THR A 123 4.16 1.96 0.74
N HIS A 124 4.17 1.65 -0.55
CA HIS A 124 5.27 0.92 -1.18
C HIS A 124 5.45 1.31 -2.65
N ILE A 125 6.54 0.88 -3.27
CA ILE A 125 6.90 1.11 -4.67
C ILE A 125 7.56 -0.16 -5.19
N VAL A 126 7.02 -0.76 -6.25
CA VAL A 126 7.48 -2.06 -6.76
C VAL A 126 7.69 -2.04 -8.26
N TRP A 127 8.61 -2.88 -8.75
CA TRP A 127 8.85 -3.08 -10.17
C TRP A 127 8.31 -4.45 -10.62
N HIS A 128 7.39 -4.45 -11.58
CA HIS A 128 6.85 -5.68 -12.14
C HIS A 128 6.33 -5.44 -13.57
N GLY A 129 6.48 -6.42 -14.47
CA GLY A 129 5.96 -6.31 -15.83
C GLY A 129 6.43 -5.06 -16.58
N ASN A 130 7.70 -4.66 -16.40
CA ASN A 130 8.28 -3.43 -16.95
C ASN A 130 7.56 -2.13 -16.53
N ARG A 131 6.96 -2.12 -15.34
CA ARG A 131 6.24 -0.98 -14.77
C ARG A 131 6.72 -0.75 -13.35
N LEU A 132 6.78 0.52 -12.96
CA LEU A 132 7.01 0.95 -11.59
C LEU A 132 5.66 1.36 -10.97
N LEU A 133 5.25 0.69 -9.90
CA LEU A 133 3.91 0.80 -9.31
C LEU A 133 4.00 1.31 -7.87
N ALA A 134 3.45 2.48 -7.60
CA ALA A 134 3.25 3.00 -6.26
C ALA A 134 1.95 2.44 -5.67
N LEU A 135 2.02 1.95 -4.44
CA LEU A 135 0.97 1.16 -3.80
C LEU A 135 0.49 1.83 -2.53
N MET A 136 -0.81 1.74 -2.28
CA MET A 136 -1.44 1.99 -0.98
C MET A 136 -2.57 0.98 -0.82
N GLU A 137 -2.69 0.44 0.39
CA GLU A 137 -3.66 -0.60 0.69
C GLU A 137 -5.10 -0.09 0.53
N GLY A 138 -6.00 -0.92 0.01
CA GLY A 138 -7.41 -0.51 -0.09
C GLY A 138 -7.76 0.26 -1.37
N THR A 139 -6.81 0.42 -2.29
CA THR A 139 -7.05 1.05 -3.60
C THR A 139 -6.15 0.45 -4.69
N ILE A 140 -6.27 0.98 -5.90
CA ILE A 140 -5.55 0.50 -7.08
C ILE A 140 -4.09 0.99 -7.12
N ALA A 141 -3.22 0.27 -7.83
CA ALA A 141 -1.86 0.70 -8.13
C ALA A 141 -1.83 2.01 -8.91
N VAL A 142 -0.78 2.80 -8.70
CA VAL A 142 -0.48 3.98 -9.53
C VAL A 142 0.85 3.76 -10.23
N GLN A 143 0.83 3.72 -11.56
CA GLN A 143 2.03 3.63 -12.36
C GLN A 143 2.77 4.96 -12.41
N VAL A 144 4.09 4.90 -12.31
CA VAL A 144 5.00 6.04 -12.43
C VAL A 144 6.12 5.72 -13.42
N ASP A 145 6.68 6.76 -14.03
CA ASP A 145 7.85 6.64 -14.89
C ASP A 145 9.12 6.39 -14.06
N PRO A 146 9.91 5.34 -14.32
CA PRO A 146 11.05 4.97 -13.46
C PRO A 146 12.24 5.94 -13.51
N GLY A 147 12.33 6.79 -14.55
CA GLY A 147 13.41 7.76 -14.69
C GLY A 147 13.06 9.12 -14.05
N SER A 148 11.94 9.70 -14.47
CA SER A 148 11.47 11.01 -14.06
C SER A 148 10.67 10.99 -12.75
N LEU A 149 10.13 9.83 -12.36
CA LEU A 149 9.10 9.65 -11.32
C LEU A 149 7.78 10.38 -11.62
N ALA A 150 7.55 10.81 -12.86
CA ALA A 150 6.28 11.38 -13.26
C ALA A 150 5.17 10.33 -13.15
N THR A 151 4.00 10.72 -12.63
CA THR A 151 2.84 9.83 -12.57
C THR A 151 2.27 9.59 -13.95
N ILE A 152 2.07 8.32 -14.29
CA ILE A 152 1.47 7.88 -15.55
C ILE A 152 -0.04 7.72 -15.38
N GLY A 153 -0.49 7.15 -14.26
CA GLY A 153 -1.91 6.99 -13.94
C GLY A 153 -2.20 5.73 -13.15
N ASN A 154 -3.47 5.46 -12.88
CA ASN A 154 -3.87 4.20 -12.24
C ASN A 154 -3.55 3.00 -13.14
N PHE A 155 -3.22 1.87 -12.53
CA PHE A 155 -2.92 0.62 -13.23
C PHE A 155 -3.88 -0.48 -12.80
N ASP A 156 -4.80 -0.83 -13.70
CA ASP A 156 -5.97 -1.71 -13.48
C ASP A 156 -5.85 -3.08 -14.14
N PHE A 157 -4.65 -3.44 -14.59
CA PHE A 157 -4.37 -4.71 -15.26
C PHE A 157 -5.29 -4.96 -16.46
N ASP A 158 -5.43 -3.95 -17.34
CA ASP A 158 -6.31 -3.96 -18.51
C ASP A 158 -7.79 -4.09 -18.11
N GLY A 159 -8.18 -3.39 -17.05
CA GLY A 159 -9.56 -3.37 -16.50
C GLY A 159 -9.97 -4.62 -15.72
N GLN A 160 -9.05 -5.55 -15.45
CA GLN A 160 -9.34 -6.77 -14.70
C GLN A 160 -9.37 -6.55 -13.17
N ILE A 161 -8.84 -5.43 -12.72
CA ILE A 161 -8.80 -5.05 -11.31
C ILE A 161 -9.35 -3.62 -11.16
N ASP A 162 -10.52 -3.51 -10.54
CA ASP A 162 -11.23 -2.24 -10.28
C ASP A 162 -11.25 -1.88 -8.79
N GLY A 163 -10.35 -2.46 -8.00
CA GLY A 163 -10.41 -2.37 -6.55
C GLY A 163 -9.07 -2.54 -5.85
N PRO A 164 -9.09 -2.83 -4.54
CA PRO A 164 -7.92 -2.78 -3.68
C PRO A 164 -6.85 -3.80 -4.09
N ILE A 165 -5.60 -3.38 -3.96
CA ILE A 165 -4.43 -4.27 -3.96
C ILE A 165 -3.60 -4.02 -2.70
N THR A 166 -2.86 -5.04 -2.26
CA THR A 166 -1.93 -4.93 -1.15
C THR A 166 -0.73 -4.07 -1.53
N ALA A 167 -0.17 -3.36 -0.55
CA ALA A 167 1.14 -2.73 -0.70
C ALA A 167 2.30 -3.72 -0.56
N HIS A 168 2.03 -4.99 -0.23
CA HIS A 168 3.04 -6.01 0.05
C HIS A 168 3.00 -7.19 -0.93
N PRO A 169 3.04 -6.98 -2.26
CA PRO A 169 3.12 -8.08 -3.20
C PRO A 169 4.39 -8.92 -2.96
N LYS A 170 4.32 -10.20 -3.31
CA LYS A 170 5.45 -11.13 -3.24
C LYS A 170 5.87 -11.52 -4.65
N PHE A 171 7.17 -11.67 -4.85
CA PHE A 171 7.74 -11.99 -6.15
C PHE A 171 8.34 -13.37 -6.12
N ASP A 172 7.86 -14.23 -7.01
CA ASP A 172 8.47 -15.53 -7.22
C ASP A 172 9.65 -15.35 -8.17
N HIS A 173 10.87 -15.55 -7.65
CA HIS A 173 12.09 -15.35 -8.42
C HIS A 173 12.32 -16.43 -9.50
N ALA A 174 11.71 -17.61 -9.38
CA ALA A 174 11.83 -18.67 -10.38
C ALA A 174 10.94 -18.36 -11.60
N THR A 175 9.67 -18.05 -11.37
CA THR A 175 8.70 -17.79 -12.45
C THR A 175 8.71 -16.35 -12.93
N GLY A 176 9.08 -15.41 -12.06
CA GLY A 176 8.95 -13.97 -12.26
C GLY A 176 7.54 -13.45 -12.00
N GLU A 177 6.67 -14.27 -11.39
CA GLU A 177 5.30 -13.89 -11.04
C GLU A 177 5.27 -12.91 -9.87
N MET A 178 4.28 -12.00 -9.91
CA MET A 178 3.88 -11.20 -8.77
C MET A 178 2.58 -11.76 -8.19
N VAL A 179 2.65 -12.20 -6.94
CA VAL A 179 1.50 -12.65 -6.16
C VAL A 179 1.06 -11.51 -5.25
N PHE A 180 -0.23 -11.19 -5.25
CA PHE A 180 -0.76 -10.07 -4.48
C PHE A 180 -2.24 -10.27 -4.19
N PHE A 181 -2.74 -9.71 -3.10
CA PHE A 181 -4.16 -9.78 -2.76
C PHE A 181 -4.81 -8.39 -2.76
N GLY A 182 -6.14 -8.34 -2.74
CA GLY A 182 -6.92 -7.17 -2.39
C GLY A 182 -7.79 -7.46 -1.18
N ASN A 183 -7.66 -6.69 -0.09
CA ASN A 183 -8.53 -6.80 1.08
C ASN A 183 -9.88 -6.13 0.83
N GLN A 184 -10.97 -6.58 1.44
CA GLN A 184 -12.32 -6.01 1.24
C GLN A 184 -12.73 -5.94 -0.24
N ALA A 185 -12.38 -6.97 -1.02
CA ALA A 185 -12.48 -6.96 -2.47
C ALA A 185 -13.92 -6.98 -3.02
N ALA A 186 -14.93 -7.30 -2.19
CA ALA A 186 -16.34 -7.17 -2.54
C ALA A 186 -16.95 -5.83 -2.11
N GLY A 187 -16.11 -4.86 -1.71
CA GLY A 187 -16.52 -3.53 -1.28
C GLY A 187 -16.18 -3.24 0.19
N PRO A 188 -16.32 -1.98 0.63
CA PRO A 188 -15.97 -1.56 1.98
C PRO A 188 -16.63 -2.43 3.05
N PHE A 189 -15.86 -2.79 4.09
CA PHE A 189 -16.29 -3.66 5.20
C PHE A 189 -16.60 -5.12 4.82
N SER A 190 -16.35 -5.55 3.58
CA SER A 190 -16.50 -6.96 3.20
C SER A 190 -15.38 -7.84 3.76
N GLU A 191 -15.70 -9.11 4.00
CA GLU A 191 -14.74 -10.15 4.42
C GLU A 191 -14.07 -10.87 3.25
N TYR A 192 -14.28 -10.37 2.03
CA TYR A 192 -13.73 -10.99 0.84
C TYR A 192 -12.32 -10.48 0.54
N VAL A 193 -11.41 -11.40 0.28
CA VAL A 193 -10.03 -11.15 -0.15
C VAL A 193 -9.88 -11.68 -1.57
N ARG A 194 -9.35 -10.88 -2.49
CA ARG A 194 -9.08 -11.33 -3.87
C ARG A 194 -7.62 -11.69 -4.03
N LEU A 195 -7.27 -12.97 -4.18
CA LEU A 195 -5.92 -13.36 -4.59
C LEU A 195 -5.73 -13.11 -6.09
N ASN A 196 -4.60 -12.52 -6.44
CA ASN A 196 -4.19 -12.25 -7.79
C ASN A 196 -2.78 -12.79 -8.02
N ILE A 197 -2.54 -13.31 -9.22
CA ILE A 197 -1.20 -13.64 -9.71
C ILE A 197 -1.05 -13.01 -11.09
N ALA A 198 -0.01 -12.20 -11.26
CA ALA A 198 0.39 -11.68 -12.57
C ALA A 198 1.69 -12.37 -13.01
N ASP A 199 1.76 -12.75 -14.29
CA ASP A 199 2.97 -13.32 -14.88
C ASP A 199 4.07 -12.26 -15.03
N ARG A 200 5.30 -12.68 -15.38
CA ARG A 200 6.47 -11.82 -15.54
C ARG A 200 6.27 -10.59 -16.45
N SER A 201 5.33 -10.66 -17.39
CA SER A 201 5.01 -9.55 -18.30
C SER A 201 4.03 -8.52 -17.70
N GLY A 202 3.46 -8.82 -16.54
CA GLY A 202 2.46 -8.00 -15.87
C GLY A 202 1.02 -8.38 -16.22
N ARG A 203 0.79 -9.48 -16.94
CA ARG A 203 -0.56 -9.95 -17.28
C ARG A 203 -1.13 -10.78 -16.14
N LEU A 204 -2.35 -10.48 -15.73
CA LEU A 204 -3.08 -11.26 -14.73
C LEU A 204 -3.36 -12.67 -15.25
N ILE A 205 -2.96 -13.69 -14.48
CA ILE A 205 -3.16 -15.11 -14.79
C ILE A 205 -4.03 -15.83 -13.74
N LYS A 206 -4.29 -15.18 -12.60
CA LYS A 206 -5.21 -15.65 -11.57
C LYS A 206 -5.92 -14.47 -10.91
N ASN A 207 -7.21 -14.66 -10.64
CA ASN A 207 -8.08 -13.74 -9.90
C ASN A 207 -9.11 -14.62 -9.15
N GLU A 208 -8.88 -14.84 -7.86
CA GLU A 208 -9.65 -15.77 -7.04
C GLU A 208 -10.23 -15.04 -5.82
N MET A 209 -11.54 -15.17 -5.60
CA MET A 209 -12.22 -14.54 -4.47
C MET A 209 -12.32 -15.50 -3.29
N ILE A 210 -11.78 -15.09 -2.14
CA ILE A 210 -11.69 -15.89 -0.92
C ILE A 210 -12.51 -15.21 0.17
N GLN A 211 -13.38 -15.96 0.84
CA GLN A 211 -14.10 -15.47 2.02
C GLN A 211 -13.24 -15.69 3.27
N ALA A 212 -12.79 -14.60 3.91
CA ALA A 212 -12.11 -14.67 5.20
C ALA A 212 -13.12 -14.85 6.35
N PRO A 213 -12.68 -15.30 7.54
CA PRO A 213 -13.57 -15.49 8.70
C PRO A 213 -14.30 -14.24 9.18
N PHE A 214 -13.76 -13.06 8.89
CA PHE A 214 -14.35 -11.75 9.20
C PHE A 214 -13.61 -10.64 8.42
N PRO A 215 -14.15 -9.40 8.34
CA PRO A 215 -13.52 -8.29 7.62
C PRO A 215 -12.30 -7.72 8.38
N SER A 216 -11.22 -8.49 8.41
CA SER A 216 -9.94 -8.12 9.01
C SER A 216 -9.21 -7.06 8.18
N PHE A 217 -8.43 -6.21 8.84
CA PHE A 217 -7.34 -5.49 8.20
C PHE A 217 -6.18 -6.44 7.94
N MET A 218 -6.05 -6.89 6.69
CA MET A 218 -4.95 -7.72 6.22
C MET A 218 -3.95 -6.83 5.49
N HIS A 219 -2.81 -6.57 6.13
CA HIS A 219 -1.75 -5.71 5.61
C HIS A 219 -0.77 -6.49 4.72
N ASP A 220 -0.32 -7.64 5.22
CA ASP A 220 0.72 -8.47 4.61
C ASP A 220 0.32 -9.97 4.67
N PHE A 221 1.04 -10.80 3.93
CA PHE A 221 0.75 -12.22 3.75
C PHE A 221 2.03 -13.00 3.40
N PHE A 222 1.96 -14.33 3.40
CA PHE A 222 3.08 -15.16 2.97
C PHE A 222 2.81 -15.84 1.63
N VAL A 223 3.88 -16.06 0.88
CA VAL A 223 3.89 -16.89 -0.33
C VAL A 223 5.09 -17.81 -0.23
N THR A 224 4.84 -19.07 -0.49
CA THR A 224 5.86 -20.12 -0.56
C THR A 224 5.86 -20.70 -1.97
N GLU A 225 6.61 -21.79 -2.22
CA GLU A 225 6.64 -22.37 -3.56
C GLU A 225 5.22 -22.83 -3.98
N LYS A 226 4.49 -23.45 -3.06
CA LYS A 226 3.23 -24.14 -3.33
C LYS A 226 2.02 -23.51 -2.66
N HIS A 227 2.19 -22.60 -1.70
CA HIS A 227 1.07 -22.06 -0.92
C HIS A 227 1.07 -20.53 -0.85
N VAL A 228 -0.13 -20.01 -0.61
CA VAL A 228 -0.36 -18.64 -0.17
C VAL A 228 -1.00 -18.70 1.21
N VAL A 229 -0.48 -17.89 2.15
CA VAL A 229 -0.93 -17.88 3.56
C VAL A 229 -1.51 -16.52 3.89
N PHE A 230 -2.76 -16.51 4.31
CA PHE A 230 -3.54 -15.32 4.65
C PHE A 230 -3.70 -15.20 6.17
N PRO A 231 -2.91 -14.37 6.85
CA PRO A 231 -3.12 -14.08 8.25
C PRO A 231 -4.32 -13.16 8.45
N VAL A 232 -5.31 -13.63 9.19
CA VAL A 232 -6.53 -12.91 9.56
C VAL A 232 -6.47 -12.64 11.06
N TYR A 233 -6.07 -11.43 11.42
CA TYR A 233 -5.94 -10.99 12.80
C TYR A 233 -7.17 -10.19 13.23
N PRO A 234 -7.52 -10.13 14.53
CA PRO A 234 -8.77 -9.52 14.96
C PRO A 234 -8.71 -7.98 15.01
N LEU A 235 -8.12 -7.34 14.01
CA LEU A 235 -8.25 -5.91 13.76
C LEU A 235 -9.34 -5.72 12.70
N VAL A 236 -10.58 -5.50 13.14
CA VAL A 236 -11.78 -5.73 12.35
C VAL A 236 -12.40 -4.43 11.87
N PHE A 237 -12.74 -4.37 10.59
CA PHE A 237 -13.56 -3.34 9.99
C PHE A 237 -15.04 -3.55 10.31
N ASN A 238 -15.72 -2.51 10.78
CA ASN A 238 -17.11 -2.57 11.19
C ASN A 238 -17.90 -1.32 10.72
N LEU A 239 -18.95 -1.56 9.93
CA LEU A 239 -19.78 -0.50 9.35
C LEU A 239 -20.60 0.24 10.40
N GLU A 240 -21.21 -0.46 11.36
CA GLU A 240 -22.02 0.15 12.42
C GLU A 240 -21.20 1.13 13.26
N ARG A 241 -19.97 0.74 13.59
CA ARG A 241 -18.99 1.58 14.29
C ARG A 241 -18.66 2.83 13.49
N ALA A 242 -18.44 2.69 12.18
CA ALA A 242 -18.18 3.82 11.29
C ALA A 242 -19.40 4.77 11.21
N MET A 243 -20.61 4.23 11.07
CA MET A 243 -21.86 5.01 11.04
C MET A 243 -22.14 5.71 12.38
N GLY A 244 -21.70 5.15 13.51
CA GLY A 244 -21.74 5.78 14.82
C GLY A 244 -20.67 6.86 15.06
N GLY A 245 -19.83 7.17 14.07
CA GLY A 245 -18.75 8.17 14.17
C GLY A 245 -17.48 7.67 14.86
N GLY A 246 -17.39 6.37 15.14
CA GLY A 246 -16.17 5.74 15.66
C GLY A 246 -15.15 5.45 14.55
N LEU A 247 -13.94 5.02 14.96
CA LEU A 247 -12.95 4.52 14.01
C LEU A 247 -13.49 3.27 13.32
N PRO A 248 -13.44 3.14 11.98
CA PRO A 248 -14.04 2.01 11.28
C PRO A 248 -13.39 0.66 11.62
N MET A 249 -12.17 0.69 12.18
CA MET A 249 -11.35 -0.46 12.50
C MET A 249 -11.04 -0.50 13.99
N ALA A 250 -11.19 -1.66 14.64
CA ALA A 250 -10.85 -1.84 16.05
C ALA A 250 -10.40 -3.26 16.36
N TRP A 251 -9.63 -3.41 17.44
CA TRP A 251 -9.16 -4.69 17.94
C TRP A 251 -10.29 -5.45 18.66
N GLU A 252 -10.62 -6.66 18.22
CA GLU A 252 -11.71 -7.53 18.69
C GLU A 252 -11.18 -8.92 19.11
N PRO A 253 -10.41 -9.03 20.20
CA PRO A 253 -9.60 -10.22 20.53
C PRO A 253 -10.41 -11.51 20.71
N ASP A 254 -11.70 -11.41 21.06
CA ASP A 254 -12.59 -12.57 21.26
C ASP A 254 -12.81 -13.38 19.97
N ARG A 255 -12.47 -12.82 18.80
CA ARG A 255 -12.50 -13.54 17.53
C ARG A 255 -11.31 -14.47 17.30
N GLY A 256 -10.26 -14.39 18.12
CA GLY A 256 -9.00 -15.09 17.86
C GLY A 256 -8.31 -14.58 16.60
N ALA A 257 -7.36 -15.36 16.09
CA ALA A 257 -6.75 -15.15 14.78
C ALA A 257 -6.84 -16.42 13.94
N HIS A 258 -6.76 -16.30 12.61
CA HIS A 258 -6.79 -17.43 11.70
C HIS A 258 -5.67 -17.34 10.66
N LEU A 259 -5.11 -18.48 10.28
CA LEU A 259 -4.23 -18.60 9.12
C LEU A 259 -4.94 -19.39 8.03
N GLY A 260 -5.23 -18.74 6.91
CA GLY A 260 -5.76 -19.40 5.72
C GLY A 260 -4.62 -19.88 4.85
N VAL A 261 -4.40 -21.19 4.75
CA VAL A 261 -3.37 -21.79 3.88
C VAL A 261 -4.05 -22.32 2.63
N MET A 262 -3.72 -21.74 1.47
CA MET A 262 -4.31 -22.12 0.18
C MET A 262 -3.23 -22.60 -0.78
N PRO A 263 -3.42 -23.74 -1.47
CA PRO A 263 -2.57 -24.11 -2.59
C PRO A 263 -2.54 -23.02 -3.65
N ARG A 264 -1.35 -22.65 -4.14
CA ARG A 264 -1.16 -21.52 -5.06
C ARG A 264 -1.86 -21.76 -6.40
N ASP A 265 -1.97 -23.00 -6.84
CA ASP A 265 -2.70 -23.43 -8.04
C ASP A 265 -4.17 -23.81 -7.77
N GLY A 266 -4.57 -23.94 -6.50
CA GLY A 266 -5.93 -24.28 -6.07
C GLY A 266 -6.93 -23.13 -6.15
N THR A 267 -8.08 -23.29 -5.51
CA THR A 267 -9.18 -22.31 -5.46
C THR A 267 -9.53 -21.96 -4.02
N ALA A 268 -10.46 -21.03 -3.82
CA ALA A 268 -10.99 -20.73 -2.49
C ALA A 268 -11.59 -21.97 -1.79
N ALA A 269 -12.00 -23.01 -2.54
CA ALA A 269 -12.48 -24.26 -1.96
C ALA A 269 -11.37 -25.12 -1.33
N ASP A 270 -10.11 -24.89 -1.70
CA ASP A 270 -8.94 -25.66 -1.23
C ASP A 270 -8.27 -25.02 -0.01
N ILE A 271 -8.75 -23.86 0.44
CA ILE A 271 -8.19 -23.17 1.59
C ILE A 271 -8.47 -23.93 2.89
N ARG A 272 -7.44 -24.03 3.74
CA ARG A 272 -7.53 -24.60 5.08
C ARG A 272 -7.29 -23.50 6.11
N TRP A 273 -8.26 -23.31 7.00
CA TRP A 273 -8.17 -22.35 8.09
C TRP A 273 -7.65 -23.02 9.36
N PHE A 274 -6.65 -22.40 9.98
CA PHE A 274 -6.09 -22.80 11.26
C PHE A 274 -6.36 -21.74 12.30
N ASP A 275 -7.02 -22.12 13.40
CA ASP A 275 -7.35 -21.22 14.49
C ASP A 275 -6.15 -20.99 15.41
N MET A 276 -6.02 -19.77 15.90
CA MET A 276 -4.97 -19.34 16.81
C MET A 276 -5.51 -18.38 17.87
N GLU A 277 -4.80 -18.28 18.98
CA GLU A 277 -5.00 -17.18 19.93
C GLU A 277 -4.77 -15.81 19.26
N ALA A 278 -5.59 -14.83 19.67
CA ALA A 278 -5.52 -13.46 19.17
C ALA A 278 -4.11 -12.89 19.25
N ARG A 279 -3.61 -12.46 18.10
CA ARG A 279 -2.27 -11.90 17.92
C ARG A 279 -2.27 -10.93 16.75
N TRP A 280 -1.20 -10.16 16.63
CA TRP A 280 -1.04 -9.18 15.57
C TRP A 280 0.39 -9.21 15.05
N SER A 281 0.53 -9.12 13.73
CA SER A 281 1.77 -8.76 13.06
C SER A 281 1.43 -7.87 11.87
N PHE A 282 2.24 -6.83 11.63
CA PHE A 282 2.17 -6.09 10.38
C PHE A 282 2.91 -6.86 9.30
N HIS A 283 4.24 -6.89 9.38
CA HIS A 283 5.09 -7.35 8.28
C HIS A 283 5.48 -8.82 8.43
N MET A 284 5.57 -9.47 7.29
CA MET A 284 6.00 -10.86 7.16
C MET A 284 7.42 -10.88 6.60
N VAL A 285 8.33 -11.60 7.27
CA VAL A 285 9.73 -11.69 6.82
C VAL A 285 9.82 -12.60 5.60
N ASN A 286 9.47 -13.88 5.76
CA ASN A 286 9.42 -14.88 4.69
C ASN A 286 8.67 -16.14 5.19
N ALA A 287 8.33 -17.04 4.27
CA ALA A 287 7.91 -18.42 4.58
C ALA A 287 8.49 -19.39 3.54
N TRP A 288 8.59 -20.67 3.88
CA TRP A 288 9.04 -21.73 2.98
C TRP A 288 8.47 -23.07 3.43
N GLU A 289 8.32 -24.02 2.51
CA GLU A 289 7.98 -25.40 2.88
C GLU A 289 9.21 -26.22 3.25
N GLU A 290 9.09 -27.07 4.28
CA GLU A 290 10.09 -28.08 4.63
C GLU A 290 9.39 -29.42 4.90
N GLY A 291 9.47 -30.34 3.93
CA GLY A 291 8.74 -31.61 3.98
C GLY A 291 7.22 -31.39 3.92
N ASP A 292 6.50 -31.88 4.93
CA ASP A 292 5.06 -31.68 5.10
C ASP A 292 4.72 -30.45 5.96
N ALA A 293 5.74 -29.66 6.36
CA ALA A 293 5.58 -28.44 7.13
C ALA A 293 5.64 -27.19 6.25
N LEU A 294 4.95 -26.16 6.74
CA LEU A 294 4.93 -24.79 6.25
C LEU A 294 5.43 -23.86 7.35
#